data_AF-A0A2D8WUV9-F1
#
_entry.id   AF-A0A2D8WUV9-F1
#
_cell.length_a   1.000
_cell.length_b   1.000
_cell.length_c   1.000
_cell.angle_alpha   90.00
_cell.angle_beta   90.00
_cell.angle_gamma   90.00
#
_symmetry.space_group_name_H-M   'P 1'
#
loop_
_entity.id
_entity.type
_entity.pdbx_description
1 polymer ?
#
loop_
_entity_poly.entity_id
_entity_poly.type
_entity_poly.pdbx_seq_one_letter_code
_entity_poly.pdbx_strand_id
1 'polypeptide(L)' 'MSRFQVLSDAQWSLIEGMLPRPTGRPGRRFSDARTMVEGIVYRYRTGI' A
#
# COMPACT_ATOMS: atom_id res chain seq x y z
N MET A 1 -10.69 13.50 7.60
CA MET A 1 -9.47 13.12 6.86
C MET A 1 -9.60 13.54 5.40
N SER A 2 -8.51 13.94 4.73
CA SER A 2 -8.56 14.29 3.31
C SER A 2 -8.61 13.03 2.44
N ARG A 3 -9.38 13.07 1.34
CA ARG A 3 -9.48 11.97 0.37
C ARG A 3 -8.13 11.62 -0.27
N PHE A 4 -7.24 12.59 -0.42
CA PHE A 4 -5.94 12.44 -1.08
C PHE A 4 -4.77 12.38 -0.10
N GLN A 5 -5.03 12.19 1.19
CA GLN A 5 -3.96 12.03 2.15
C GLN A 5 -3.16 10.76 1.83
N VAL A 6 -1.84 10.81 1.82
CA VAL A 6 -0.99 9.62 1.68
C VAL A 6 -0.32 9.31 3.01
N LEU A 7 0.24 8.11 3.15
CA LEU A 7 1.02 7.76 4.33
C LEU A 7 2.34 8.54 4.31
N SER A 8 2.73 9.09 5.45
CA SER A 8 4.10 9.59 5.61
C SER A 8 5.09 8.43 5.61
N ASP A 9 6.37 8.73 5.35
CA ASP A 9 7.40 7.68 5.34
C ASP A 9 7.57 7.01 6.71
N ALA A 10 7.37 7.76 7.80
CA ALA A 10 7.35 7.19 9.15
C ALA A 10 6.19 6.21 9.35
N GLN A 11 4.99 6.55 8.88
CA GLN A 11 3.83 5.65 8.95
C GLN A 11 4.01 4.41 8.08
N TRP A 12 4.58 4.61 6.89
CA TRP A 12 4.90 3.53 5.96
C TRP A 12 5.92 2.55 6.56
N SER A 13 6.98 3.05 7.19
CA SER A 13 8.03 2.24 7.81
C SER A 13 7.50 1.29 8.91
N LEU A 14 6.39 1.67 9.59
CA LEU A 14 5.75 0.82 10.59
C LEU A 14 5.07 -0.42 10.01
N ILE A 15 4.60 -0.35 8.76
CA ILE A 15 3.77 -1.40 8.15
C ILE A 15 4.48 -2.18 7.04
N GLU A 16 5.46 -1.58 6.37
CA GLU A 16 6.13 -2.19 5.21
C GLU A 16 6.71 -3.57 5.54
N GLY A 17 7.33 -3.71 6.71
CA GLY A 17 7.93 -4.98 7.17
C GLY A 17 6.91 -6.09 7.46
N MET A 18 5.63 -5.75 7.59
CA MET A 18 4.54 -6.71 7.83
C MET A 18 3.96 -7.25 6.52
N LEU A 19 4.26 -6.61 5.38
CA LEU A 19 3.71 -7.01 4.09
C LEU A 19 4.40 -8.27 3.57
N PRO A 20 3.66 -9.15 2.84
CA PRO A 20 4.27 -10.31 2.23
C PRO A 20 5.33 -9.87 1.22
N ARG A 21 6.51 -10.48 1.29
CA ARG A 21 7.57 -10.23 0.31
C ARG A 21 7.11 -10.74 -1.06
N PRO A 22 7.46 -10.04 -2.16
CA PRO A 22 7.20 -10.53 -3.50
C PRO A 22 7.80 -11.93 -3.69
N THR A 23 6.96 -12.95 -3.85
CA THR A 23 7.40 -14.35 -4.02
C THR A 23 7.95 -14.66 -5.42
N GLY A 24 8.31 -13.63 -6.20
CA GLY A 24 9.07 -13.74 -7.45
C GLY A 24 8.46 -14.59 -8.57
N ARG A 25 7.15 -14.92 -8.53
CA ARG A 25 6.54 -15.80 -9.54
C ARG A 25 6.67 -15.20 -10.95
N PRO A 26 7.32 -15.91 -11.90
CA PRO A 26 7.46 -15.44 -13.27
C PRO A 26 6.08 -15.12 -13.87
N GLY A 27 5.95 -13.94 -14.49
CA GLY A 27 4.72 -13.52 -15.18
C GLY A 27 3.74 -12.68 -14.35
N ARG A 28 3.92 -12.54 -13.03
CA ARG A 28 3.12 -11.63 -12.20
C ARG A 28 4.02 -10.81 -11.29
N ARG A 29 4.59 -9.74 -11.85
CA ARG A 29 5.34 -8.76 -11.04
C ARG A 29 4.40 -8.24 -9.96
N PHE A 30 4.84 -8.31 -8.71
CA PHE A 30 4.12 -7.67 -7.62
C PHE A 30 4.14 -6.17 -7.90
N SER A 31 2.96 -5.53 -7.93
CA SER A 31 2.89 -4.07 -7.99
C SER A 31 3.63 -3.48 -6.79
N ASP A 32 4.13 -2.26 -6.93
CA ASP A 32 4.72 -1.55 -5.80
C ASP A 32 3.78 -1.61 -4.57
N ALA A 33 4.31 -2.13 -3.45
CA ALA A 33 3.51 -2.47 -2.28
C ALA A 33 2.87 -1.22 -1.66
N ARG A 34 3.59 -0.08 -1.70
CA ARG A 34 3.10 1.20 -1.21
C ARG A 34 1.90 1.67 -2.01
N THR A 35 2.00 1.64 -3.33
CA THR A 35 0.89 2.00 -4.23
C THR A 35 -0.37 1.17 -3.95
N MET A 36 -0.23 -0.14 -3.72
CA MET A 36 -1.35 -1.01 -3.37
C MET A 36 -2.00 -0.62 -2.04
N VAL A 37 -1.21 -0.41 -0.99
CA VAL A 37 -1.70 -0.04 0.33
C VAL A 37 -2.37 1.33 0.31
N GLU A 38 -1.79 2.32 -0.37
CA GLU A 38 -2.38 3.65 -0.52
C GLU A 38 -3.74 3.59 -1.24
N GLY A 39 -3.87 2.73 -2.26
CA GLY A 39 -5.15 2.46 -2.93
C GLY A 39 -6.20 1.84 -2.00
N ILE A 40 -5.80 0.92 -1.11
CA ILE A 40 -6.69 0.35 -0.09
C ILE A 40 -7.13 1.42 0.90
N VAL A 41 -6.20 2.21 1.42
CA VAL A 41 -6.49 3.31 2.36
C VAL A 41 -7.43 4.34 1.72
N TYR A 42 -7.25 4.66 0.43
CA TYR A 42 -8.15 5.52 -0.31
C TYR A 42 -9.59 4.98 -0.30
N ARG A 43 -9.80 3.72 -0.67
CA ARG A 43 -11.12 3.07 -0.66
C ARG A 43 -11.78 3.11 0.71
N TYR A 44 -11.03 2.84 1.78
CA TYR A 44 -11.54 2.94 3.15
C TYR A 44 -11.96 4.36 3.53
N ARG A 45 -11.29 5.40 3.01
CA ARG A 45 -11.65 6.80 3.29
C ARG A 45 -12.84 7.28 2.47
N THR A 46 -13.00 6.78 1.25
CA THR A 46 -14.02 7.28 0.31
C THR A 46 -15.24 6.38 0.19
N GLY A 47 -15.18 5.14 0.69
CA GLY A 47 -16.27 4.17 0.64
C GLY A 47 -16.50 3.54 -0.74
N ILE A 48 -15.44 3.38 -1.54
CA ILE A 48 -15.47 2.74 -2.88
C ILE A 48 -15.14 1.25 -2.80
#